data_AF-A0A161MRD3-F1
#
_entry.id   AF-A0A161MRD3-F1
#
_cell.length_a   1.000
_cell.length_b   1.000
_cell.length_c   1.000
_cell.angle_alpha   90.00
_cell.angle_beta   90.00
_cell.angle_gamma   90.00
#
_symmetry.space_group_name_H-M   'P 1'
#
loop_
_entity.id
_entity.type
_entity.pdbx_description
1 polymer ?
#
loop_
_entity_poly.entity_id
_entity_poly.type
_entity_poly.pdbx_seq_one_letter_code
_entity_poly.pdbx_strand_id
1 'polypeptide(L)'
;GHPGELTYYGLLNFGHFESLNYELFELVFFAIMGVIGGVLGSFYTYINYKLTVFRMRYIRARFLKVFEACLVAAISATVGLLMIFALNDCKPLGQDPTQFPVQMYCGDGEYNSVAAIWLQVP
;
A
#
# COMPACT_ATOMS: atom_id res chain seq x y z
N GLY A 1 3.37 2.31 23.73
CA GLY A 1 4.71 1.69 23.84
C GLY A 1 4.80 1.02 25.18
N HIS A 2 5.09 -0.28 25.20
CA HIS A 2 5.26 -1.06 26.43
C HIS A 2 6.73 -0.95 26.88
N PRO A 3 7.06 -0.21 27.95
CA PRO A 3 8.45 -0.08 28.39
C PRO A 3 8.95 -1.44 28.91
N GLY A 4 10.00 -1.97 28.28
CA GLY A 4 10.66 -3.23 28.69
C GLY A 4 10.65 -4.34 27.64
N GLU A 5 9.80 -4.25 26.62
CA GLU A 5 9.81 -5.19 25.49
C GLU A 5 10.60 -4.61 24.32
N LEU A 6 11.83 -5.12 24.12
CA LEU A 6 12.68 -4.74 22.99
C LEU A 6 12.17 -5.30 21.65
N THR A 7 11.13 -6.14 21.67
CA THR A 7 10.55 -6.79 20.48
C THR A 7 9.90 -5.82 19.50
N TYR A 8 9.62 -4.58 19.92
CA TYR A 8 9.05 -3.52 19.07
C TYR A 8 10.12 -2.48 18.73
N TYR A 9 11.00 -2.83 17.78
CA TYR A 9 12.00 -1.92 17.25
C TYR A 9 11.36 -0.93 16.26
N GLY A 10 10.87 0.22 16.73
CA GLY A 10 10.48 1.37 15.88
C GLY A 10 9.00 1.47 15.46
N LEU A 11 8.69 2.42 14.56
CA LEU A 11 7.32 2.75 14.10
C LEU A 11 6.71 1.64 13.20
N LEU A 12 7.55 0.79 12.64
CA LEU A 12 7.17 -0.28 11.73
C LEU A 12 7.94 -1.55 12.12
N ASN A 13 7.21 -2.59 12.55
CA ASN A 13 7.78 -3.85 13.01
C ASN A 13 7.31 -4.97 12.07
N PHE A 14 8.24 -5.60 11.37
CA PHE A 14 7.95 -6.70 10.44
C PHE A 14 7.72 -8.06 11.14
N GLY A 15 7.89 -8.13 12.46
CA GLY A 15 7.77 -9.37 13.23
C GLY A 15 9.05 -10.20 13.23
N HIS A 16 8.94 -11.45 13.69
CA HIS A 16 10.06 -12.37 13.84
C HIS A 16 10.00 -13.47 12.77
N PHE A 17 11.09 -13.66 12.03
CA PHE A 17 11.22 -14.70 11.00
C PHE A 17 12.08 -15.84 11.54
N GLU A 18 11.50 -16.99 11.92
CA GLU A 18 12.23 -18.05 12.64
C GLU A 18 12.98 -19.07 11.79
N SER A 19 12.82 -19.11 10.46
CA SER A 19 13.67 -19.98 9.61
C SER A 19 13.56 -19.62 8.14
N LEU A 20 14.65 -19.06 7.60
CA LEU A 20 14.79 -18.76 6.18
C LEU A 20 15.96 -19.59 5.64
N ASN A 21 15.69 -20.86 5.30
CA ASN A 21 16.66 -21.71 4.61
C ASN A 21 16.57 -21.39 3.12
N TYR A 22 17.64 -20.84 2.55
CA TYR A 22 17.71 -20.47 1.14
C TYR A 22 18.62 -21.40 0.37
N GLU A 23 18.13 -21.94 -0.74
CA GLU A 23 18.93 -22.69 -1.68
C GLU A 23 19.62 -21.74 -2.68
N LEU A 24 20.80 -22.11 -3.18
CA LEU A 24 21.58 -21.29 -4.12
C LEU A 24 20.81 -20.91 -5.40
N PHE A 25 19.84 -21.73 -5.79
CA PHE A 25 18.95 -21.48 -6.94
C PHE A 25 17.92 -20.37 -6.67
N GLU A 26 17.45 -20.21 -5.43
CA GLU A 26 16.48 -19.17 -5.05
C GLU A 26 17.11 -17.76 -5.13
N LEU A 27 18.42 -17.67 -4.90
CA LEU A 27 19.18 -16.44 -5.01
C LEU A 27 19.13 -15.83 -6.42
N VAL A 28 19.03 -16.66 -7.47
CA VAL A 28 18.88 -16.17 -8.84
C VAL A 28 17.51 -15.52 -9.04
N PHE A 29 16.43 -16.08 -8.49
CA PHE A 29 15.11 -15.45 -8.54
C PHE A 29 15.07 -14.13 -7.76
N PHE A 30 15.72 -14.06 -6.60
CA PHE A 30 15.86 -12.81 -5.85
C PHE A 30 16.61 -11.74 -6.67
N ALA A 31 17.66 -12.13 -7.40
CA ALA A 31 18.37 -11.22 -8.29
C ALA A 31 17.46 -10.69 -9.42
N ILE A 32 16.66 -11.56 -10.04
CA ILE A 32 15.70 -11.15 -11.09
C ILE A 32 14.65 -10.19 -10.52
N MET A 33 14.09 -10.47 -9.34
CA MET A 33 13.17 -9.55 -8.66
C MET A 33 13.85 -8.20 -8.36
N GLY A 34 15.14 -8.20 -8.01
CA GLY A 34 15.95 -6.99 -7.86
C GLY A 34 16.06 -6.18 -9.16
N VAL A 35 16.29 -6.85 -10.30
CA VAL A 35 16.32 -6.18 -11.62
C VAL A 35 14.97 -5.58 -11.97
N ILE A 36 13.86 -6.31 -11.77
CA ILE A 36 12.50 -5.82 -12.01
C ILE A 36 12.21 -4.60 -11.11
N GLY A 37 12.54 -4.70 -9.82
CA GLY A 37 12.41 -3.60 -8.87
C GLY A 37 13.24 -2.38 -9.27
N GLY A 38 14.46 -2.57 -9.76
CA GLY A 38 15.31 -1.50 -10.27
C GLY A 38 14.73 -0.79 -11.49
N VAL A 39 14.21 -1.55 -12.46
CA VAL A 39 13.54 -0.99 -13.65
C VAL A 39 12.29 -0.22 -13.25
N LEU A 40 11.41 -0.80 -12.43
CA LEU A 40 10.20 -0.13 -11.93
C LEU A 40 10.53 1.12 -11.10
N GLY A 41 11.56 1.08 -10.27
CA GLY A 41 12.03 2.23 -9.50
C GLY A 41 12.57 3.35 -10.39
N SER A 42 13.32 3.02 -11.45
CA SER A 42 13.80 4.00 -12.43
C SER A 42 12.64 4.65 -13.18
N PHE A 43 11.63 3.86 -13.56
CA PHE A 43 10.43 4.33 -14.22
C PHE A 43 9.60 5.26 -13.31
N TYR A 44 9.41 4.87 -12.05
CA TYR A 44 8.78 5.71 -11.03
C TYR A 44 9.50 7.05 -10.87
N THR A 45 10.84 7.03 -10.83
CA THR A 45 11.65 8.24 -10.73
C THR A 45 11.48 9.15 -11.95
N TYR A 46 11.46 8.58 -13.16
CA TYR A 46 11.23 9.33 -14.39
C TYR A 46 9.86 10.04 -14.41
N ILE A 47 8.80 9.33 -14.02
CA ILE A 47 7.44 9.91 -13.92
C ILE A 47 7.44 11.06 -12.90
N ASN A 48 8.01 10.84 -11.71
CA ASN A 48 8.07 11.87 -10.67
C ASN A 48 8.88 13.10 -11.11
N TYR A 49 9.95 12.91 -11.88
CA TYR A 49 10.71 14.02 -12.46
C TYR A 49 9.84 14.85 -13.41
N LYS A 50 9.15 14.21 -14.35
CA LYS A 50 8.24 14.90 -15.29
C LYS A 50 7.10 15.63 -14.55
N LEU A 51 6.51 14.99 -13.55
CA LEU A 51 5.48 15.60 -12.71
C LEU A 51 6.00 16.81 -11.93
N THR A 52 7.22 16.74 -11.40
CA THR A 52 7.86 17.85 -10.69
C THR A 52 8.14 19.02 -11.61
N VAL A 53 8.65 18.77 -12.83
CA VAL A 53 8.82 19.81 -13.85
C VAL A 53 7.49 20.46 -14.22
N PHE A 54 6.42 19.67 -14.35
CA PHE A 54 5.06 20.19 -14.58
C PHE A 54 4.58 21.08 -13.42
N ARG A 55 4.74 20.62 -12.16
CA ARG A 55 4.39 21.40 -10.96
C ARG A 55 5.15 22.72 -10.90
N MET A 56 6.45 22.71 -11.19
CA MET A 56 7.27 23.93 -11.19
C MET A 56 6.85 24.93 -12.27
N ARG A 57 6.41 24.45 -13.45
CA ARG A 57 6.00 25.32 -14.56
C ARG A 57 4.58 25.88 -14.39
N TYR A 58 3.63 25.07 -13.95
CA TYR A 58 2.21 25.44 -13.95
C TYR A 58 1.62 25.72 -12.56
N ILE A 59 2.10 25.06 -11.49
CA ILE A 59 1.50 25.09 -10.15
C ILE A 59 2.33 25.98 -9.20
N ARG A 60 2.47 27.27 -9.57
CA ARG A 60 3.27 28.24 -8.80
C ARG A 60 2.49 28.90 -7.65
N ALA A 61 1.19 29.14 -7.84
CA ALA A 61 0.36 29.83 -6.84
C ALA A 61 0.02 28.91 -5.65
N ARG A 62 -0.03 29.48 -4.43
CA ARG A 62 -0.29 28.70 -3.20
C ARG A 62 -1.66 28.00 -3.22
N PHE A 63 -2.70 28.67 -3.71
CA PHE A 63 -4.04 28.10 -3.82
C PHE A 63 -4.11 26.91 -4.80
N LEU A 64 -3.38 26.96 -5.91
CA LEU A 64 -3.34 25.87 -6.88
C LEU A 64 -2.71 24.60 -6.29
N LYS A 65 -1.72 24.73 -5.40
CA LYS A 65 -1.12 23.58 -4.69
C LYS A 65 -2.10 22.90 -3.75
N VAL A 66 -2.93 23.68 -3.04
CA VAL A 66 -3.98 23.15 -2.17
C VAL A 66 -5.03 22.42 -2.99
N PHE A 67 -5.49 23.03 -4.09
CA PHE A 67 -6.44 22.40 -4.98
C PHE A 67 -5.92 21.09 -5.58
N GLU A 68 -4.66 21.07 -6.01
CA GLU A 68 -3.99 19.85 -6.47
C GLU A 68 -4.01 18.77 -5.39
N ALA A 69 -3.60 19.09 -4.15
CA ALA A 69 -3.59 18.12 -3.05
C ALA A 69 -4.99 17.58 -2.72
N CYS A 70 -6.00 18.45 -2.69
CA CYS A 70 -7.39 18.05 -2.48
C CYS A 70 -7.89 17.14 -3.61
N LEU A 71 -7.55 17.45 -4.87
CA LEU A 71 -7.93 16.66 -6.03
C LEU A 71 -7.26 15.28 -6.01
N VAL A 72 -5.96 15.21 -5.68
CA VAL A 72 -5.25 13.93 -5.52
C VAL A 72 -5.88 13.10 -4.40
N ALA A 73 -6.17 13.70 -3.24
CA ALA A 73 -6.83 13.00 -2.15
C ALA A 73 -8.22 12.46 -2.55
N ALA A 74 -9.03 13.27 -3.23
CA ALA A 74 -10.35 12.88 -3.71
C ALA A 74 -10.27 11.74 -4.74
N ILE A 75 -9.34 11.80 -5.69
CA ILE A 75 -9.13 10.74 -6.67
C ILE A 75 -8.68 9.45 -5.98
N SER A 76 -7.70 9.52 -5.06
CA SER A 76 -7.23 8.34 -4.32
C SER A 76 -8.37 7.66 -3.54
N ALA A 77 -9.19 8.45 -2.84
CA ALA A 77 -10.35 7.92 -2.13
C ALA A 77 -11.40 7.33 -3.09
N THR A 78 -11.64 7.98 -4.22
CA THR A 78 -12.60 7.52 -5.24
C THR A 78 -12.14 6.21 -5.86
N VAL A 79 -10.85 6.07 -6.19
CA VAL A 79 -10.28 4.82 -6.73
C VAL A 79 -10.38 3.70 -5.71
N GLY A 80 -10.06 3.96 -4.43
CA GLY A 80 -10.21 2.97 -3.36
C GLY A 80 -11.66 2.50 -3.21
N LEU A 81 -12.61 3.42 -3.16
CA LEU A 81 -14.04 3.09 -3.10
C LEU A 81 -14.49 2.32 -4.35
N LEU A 82 -14.13 2.78 -5.55
CA LEU A 82 -14.47 2.09 -6.80
C LEU A 82 -13.94 0.67 -6.84
N MET A 83 -12.72 0.44 -6.36
CA MET A 83 -12.15 -0.91 -6.24
C MET A 83 -12.99 -1.78 -5.29
N ILE A 84 -13.44 -1.25 -4.15
CA ILE A 84 -14.30 -1.96 -3.20
C ILE A 84 -15.67 -2.31 -3.82
N PHE A 85 -16.25 -1.42 -4.63
CA PHE A 85 -17.54 -1.67 -5.31
C PHE A 85 -17.41 -2.63 -6.50
N ALA A 86 -16.29 -2.58 -7.24
CA ALA A 86 -16.11 -3.35 -8.47
C ALA A 86 -15.55 -4.77 -8.23
N LEU A 87 -14.77 -4.97 -7.17
CA LEU A 87 -14.14 -6.24 -6.84
C LEU A 87 -14.90 -6.95 -5.71
N ASN A 88 -15.47 -8.11 -6.03
CA ASN A 88 -16.22 -8.95 -5.09
C ASN A 88 -15.31 -10.02 -4.47
N ASP A 89 -14.27 -9.60 -3.75
CA ASP A 89 -13.36 -10.51 -3.04
C ASP A 89 -13.72 -10.60 -1.55
N CYS A 90 -14.70 -11.46 -1.24
CA CYS A 90 -15.18 -11.71 0.10
C CYS A 90 -14.37 -12.85 0.78
N LYS A 91 -14.04 -12.66 2.06
CA LYS A 91 -13.32 -13.64 2.89
C LYS A 91 -14.05 -13.88 4.21
N PRO A 92 -14.02 -15.09 4.77
CA PRO A 92 -14.69 -15.40 6.02
C PRO A 92 -14.00 -14.73 7.22
N LEU A 93 -14.79 -14.22 8.17
CA LEU A 93 -14.29 -13.64 9.41
C LEU A 93 -13.53 -14.68 10.26
N GLY A 94 -12.36 -14.30 10.79
CA GLY A 94 -11.64 -15.09 11.81
C GLY A 94 -10.32 -15.75 11.39
N GLN A 95 -9.92 -15.66 10.12
CA GLN A 95 -8.61 -16.17 9.66
C GLN A 95 -7.50 -15.10 9.72
N ASP A 96 -7.83 -13.82 9.54
CA ASP A 96 -6.86 -12.72 9.46
C ASP A 96 -7.08 -11.66 10.56
N PRO A 97 -6.01 -11.08 11.16
CA PRO A 97 -6.10 -10.05 12.19
C PRO A 97 -6.43 -8.68 11.57
N THR A 98 -7.59 -8.57 10.94
CA THR A 98 -8.11 -7.28 10.47
C THR A 98 -8.78 -6.56 11.65
N GLN A 99 -8.17 -5.46 12.10
CA GLN A 99 -8.66 -4.69 13.28
C GLN A 99 -10.06 -4.09 13.03
N PHE A 100 -10.36 -3.75 11.76
CA PHE A 100 -11.63 -3.17 11.34
C PHE A 100 -12.17 -3.91 10.11
N PRO A 101 -12.87 -5.05 10.30
CA PRO A 101 -13.45 -5.79 9.18
C PRO A 101 -14.64 -5.01 8.62
N VAL A 102 -14.54 -4.62 7.35
CA VAL A 102 -15.61 -3.91 6.64
C VAL A 102 -16.39 -4.90 5.77
N GLN A 103 -17.66 -5.09 6.12
CA GLN A 103 -18.61 -5.88 5.34
C GLN A 103 -19.33 -4.94 4.36
N MET A 104 -18.90 -4.96 3.09
CA MET A 104 -19.53 -4.24 1.99
C MET A 104 -19.66 -5.18 0.80
N TYR A 105 -20.88 -5.32 0.26
CA TYR A 105 -21.20 -6.20 -0.88
C TYR A 105 -20.81 -7.68 -0.68
N CYS A 106 -20.83 -8.17 0.56
CA CYS A 106 -20.55 -9.57 0.91
C CYS A 106 -21.70 -10.19 1.72
N GLY A 107 -21.73 -11.51 1.78
CA GLY A 107 -22.71 -12.26 2.59
C GLY A 107 -22.50 -12.06 4.09
N ASP A 108 -23.47 -12.50 4.89
CA ASP A 108 -23.37 -12.45 6.36
C ASP A 108 -22.20 -13.31 6.85
N GLY A 109 -21.32 -12.73 7.65
CA GLY A 109 -20.13 -13.41 8.18
C GLY A 109 -18.86 -13.30 7.33
N GLU A 110 -18.90 -12.51 6.25
CA GLU A 110 -17.76 -12.24 5.37
C GLU A 110 -17.32 -10.77 5.41
N TYR A 111 -16.05 -10.50 5.11
CA TYR A 111 -15.51 -9.14 4.93
C TYR A 111 -14.90 -8.96 3.53
N ASN A 112 -14.86 -7.72 3.06
CA ASN A 112 -14.24 -7.40 1.78
C ASN A 112 -12.73 -7.21 1.95
N SER A 113 -11.94 -8.04 1.26
CA SER A 113 -10.47 -8.01 1.35
C SER A 113 -9.86 -6.74 0.74
N VAL A 114 -10.49 -6.17 -0.29
CA VAL A 114 -10.05 -4.90 -0.90
C VAL A 114 -10.29 -3.74 0.07
N ALA A 115 -11.39 -3.75 0.81
CA ALA A 115 -11.65 -2.77 1.85
C ALA A 115 -10.61 -2.88 2.99
N ALA A 116 -10.18 -4.09 3.34
CA ALA A 116 -9.11 -4.29 4.30
C ALA A 116 -7.79 -3.66 3.82
N ILE A 117 -7.44 -3.76 2.54
CA ILE A 117 -6.21 -3.15 1.99
C ILE A 117 -6.26 -1.61 2.02
N TRP A 118 -7.39 -1.02 1.62
CA TRP A 118 -7.49 0.45 1.50
C TRP A 118 -7.76 1.20 2.80
N LEU A 119 -8.44 0.57 3.77
CA LEU A 119 -8.88 1.23 5.01
C LEU A 119 -7.99 0.90 6.22
N GLN A 120 -7.01 0.01 6.06
CA GLN A 120 -6.02 -0.27 7.10
C GLN A 120 -4.80 0.63 6.96
N VAL A 121 -4.06 0.74 8.06
CA VAL A 121 -2.77 1.42 8.05
C VAL A 121 -1.77 0.59 7.22
N PRO A 122 -1.03 1.20 6.29
CA PRO A 122 0.04 0.53 5.57
C PRO A 122 1.24 0.23 6.48
#